data_AF-A0AAV0YZ08-F1
#
_entry.id   AF-A0AAV0YZ08-F1
#
_cell.length_a   1.000
_cell.length_b   1.000
_cell.length_c   1.000
_cell.angle_alpha   90.00
_cell.angle_beta   90.00
_cell.angle_gamma   90.00
#
_symmetry.space_group_name_H-M   'P 1'
#
loop_
_entity.id
_entity.type
_entity.pdbx_description
1 polymer ?
#
loop_
_entity_poly.entity_id
_entity_poly.type
_entity_poly.pdbx_seq_one_letter_code
_entity_poly.pdbx_strand_id
1 'polypeptide(L)'
;MVVYSEKRCSTVILFLVTVASASLTMGSCVSYSSIFSFGDSMADTGNLFFSNLDPNDHCFLPPNGQTYFHHPSGRCSNGRLIIDFIAELLGIPMVKPYLGIKNGVLEDNTAKDGVNFAVIGATALDVSFFEEMGVYNLPTNYSLTVQMNWFKELLPAICNSFKSCHEVLGKSLFLVGEIGGNDFIYMLNSQKSIEELKTYVPNVINAITSSINELIDLGAHTLMVPGNFPMGCNACFLTHYETTIKNQYDSFGCLKWLNEFAEFYNLNLQNEIQRLRGIYPHANIIYADYYNALLPLYQYPSKFGFLGLKACCGMGGSYNFNESKVCGKPDVVACDDPSQYIGWDGIHLTEAAYRLIAHGIINGPNSVPQFKYCIGVRLGRNKFLCGTFLLHYATVFSFHEGFWVEADRCTTTSISSCV
;
A
#
# COMPACT_ATOMS: atom_id res chain seq x y z
N MET A 1 -37.10 83.88 -14.73
CA MET A 1 -35.85 83.08 -14.69
C MET A 1 -36.26 81.64 -14.90
N VAL A 2 -36.02 81.10 -16.09
CA VAL A 2 -36.37 79.72 -16.47
C VAL A 2 -35.23 78.82 -16.00
N VAL A 3 -35.51 77.85 -15.13
CA VAL A 3 -34.56 76.82 -14.71
C VAL A 3 -35.08 75.50 -15.24
N TYR A 4 -34.34 74.93 -16.19
CA TYR A 4 -34.54 73.57 -16.69
C TYR A 4 -34.08 72.56 -15.63
N SER A 5 -34.90 71.53 -15.37
CA SER A 5 -34.52 70.37 -14.57
C SER A 5 -34.57 69.14 -15.48
N GLU A 6 -33.40 68.59 -15.79
CA GLU A 6 -33.21 67.40 -16.59
C GLU A 6 -33.70 66.15 -15.86
N LYS A 7 -34.53 65.34 -16.52
CA LYS A 7 -34.91 64.01 -16.06
C LYS A 7 -33.76 63.04 -16.35
N ARG A 8 -33.08 62.54 -15.30
CA ARG A 8 -32.13 61.42 -15.41
C ARG A 8 -32.90 60.11 -15.58
N CYS A 9 -32.66 59.44 -16.71
CA CYS A 9 -33.13 58.09 -16.98
C CYS A 9 -32.08 57.10 -16.44
N SER A 10 -32.42 56.31 -15.42
CA SER A 10 -31.53 55.28 -14.89
C SER A 10 -31.63 54.00 -15.73
N THR A 11 -30.62 53.73 -16.54
CA THR A 11 -30.47 52.48 -17.28
C THR A 11 -30.08 51.35 -16.33
N VAL A 12 -30.98 50.39 -16.10
CA VAL A 12 -30.68 49.15 -15.36
C VAL A 12 -29.93 48.20 -16.30
N ILE A 13 -28.63 48.02 -16.07
CA ILE A 13 -27.80 47.03 -16.79
C ILE A 13 -28.03 45.67 -16.13
N LEU A 14 -28.74 44.79 -16.82
CA LEU A 14 -28.95 43.39 -16.42
C LEU A 14 -27.68 42.59 -16.77
N PHE A 15 -26.86 42.27 -15.76
CA PHE A 15 -25.74 41.34 -15.94
C PHE A 15 -26.29 39.91 -16.08
N LEU A 16 -26.35 39.42 -17.33
CA LEU A 16 -26.55 38.00 -17.61
C LEU A 16 -25.28 37.24 -17.20
N VAL A 17 -25.31 36.61 -16.03
CA VAL A 17 -24.30 35.63 -15.62
C VAL A 17 -24.51 34.40 -16.49
N THR A 18 -23.74 34.27 -17.57
CA THR A 18 -23.64 33.02 -18.32
C THR A 18 -22.90 32.02 -17.45
N VAL A 19 -23.64 31.14 -16.77
CA VAL A 19 -23.08 29.93 -16.17
C VAL A 19 -22.59 29.07 -17.33
N ALA A 20 -21.30 29.17 -17.64
CA ALA A 20 -20.65 28.23 -18.51
C ALA A 20 -20.72 26.87 -17.83
N SER A 21 -21.60 26.00 -18.33
CA SER A 21 -21.59 24.58 -18.01
C SER A 21 -20.25 24.03 -18.46
N ALA A 22 -19.25 24.06 -17.58
CA ALA A 22 -18.08 23.23 -17.74
C ALA A 22 -18.60 21.80 -17.73
N SER A 23 -18.68 21.18 -18.91
CA SER A 23 -18.80 19.74 -19.03
C SER A 23 -17.58 19.16 -18.32
N LEU A 24 -17.72 18.87 -17.02
CA LEU A 24 -16.79 18.02 -16.31
C LEU A 24 -16.78 16.72 -17.10
N THR A 25 -15.71 16.49 -17.85
CA THR A 25 -15.40 15.17 -18.34
C THR A 25 -15.29 14.32 -17.08
N MET A 26 -16.36 13.58 -16.76
CA MET A 26 -16.27 12.50 -15.79
C MET A 26 -15.23 11.55 -16.38
N GLY A 27 -13.99 11.67 -15.90
CA GLY A 27 -12.95 10.72 -16.26
C GLY A 27 -13.51 9.33 -16.00
N SER A 28 -13.41 8.44 -16.98
CA SER A 28 -13.87 7.07 -16.84
C SER A 28 -13.20 6.45 -15.61
N CYS A 29 -14.00 6.18 -14.58
CA CYS A 29 -13.55 5.40 -13.43
C CYS A 29 -13.44 3.92 -13.85
N VAL A 30 -12.53 3.19 -13.22
CA VAL A 30 -12.33 1.76 -13.49
C VAL A 30 -13.00 0.96 -12.37
N SER A 31 -13.75 -0.09 -12.74
CA SER A 31 -14.22 -1.08 -11.77
C SER A 31 -13.24 -2.24 -11.79
N TYR A 32 -12.61 -2.52 -10.66
CA TYR A 32 -11.70 -3.64 -10.50
C TYR A 32 -12.49 -4.87 -10.02
N SER A 33 -12.20 -6.04 -10.59
CA SER A 33 -12.85 -7.30 -10.19
C SER A 33 -11.97 -8.17 -9.30
N SER A 34 -10.66 -7.94 -9.32
CA SER A 34 -9.66 -8.84 -8.75
C SER A 34 -8.35 -8.10 -8.49
N ILE A 35 -7.56 -8.62 -7.56
CA ILE A 35 -6.22 -8.12 -7.24
C ILE A 35 -5.21 -9.25 -7.40
N PHE A 36 -4.20 -9.05 -8.24
CA PHE A 36 -3.02 -9.90 -8.28
C PHE A 36 -1.86 -9.16 -7.63
N SER A 37 -1.26 -9.73 -6.60
CA SER A 37 -0.26 -9.02 -5.80
C SER A 37 1.05 -9.76 -5.74
N PHE A 38 2.15 -9.02 -5.84
CA PHE A 38 3.54 -9.45 -5.74
C PHE A 38 4.21 -8.53 -4.74
N GLY A 39 5.19 -9.03 -3.99
CA GLY A 39 5.81 -8.24 -2.94
C GLY A 39 6.48 -9.06 -1.86
N ASP A 40 6.67 -8.42 -0.72
CA ASP A 40 7.32 -9.01 0.45
C ASP A 40 6.36 -9.15 1.65
N SER A 41 6.89 -9.07 2.88
CA SER A 41 6.12 -9.15 4.12
C SER A 41 5.08 -8.04 4.28
N MET A 42 5.23 -6.91 3.60
CA MET A 42 4.28 -5.79 3.64
C MET A 42 2.99 -6.11 2.87
N ALA A 43 3.01 -7.15 2.03
CA ALA A 43 1.87 -7.62 1.27
C ALA A 43 1.54 -9.10 1.51
N ASP A 44 2.40 -9.92 2.12
CA ASP A 44 2.17 -11.37 2.30
C ASP A 44 0.94 -11.67 3.15
N THR A 45 -0.01 -12.39 2.55
CA THR A 45 -1.27 -12.83 3.18
C THR A 45 -1.24 -14.27 3.68
N GLY A 46 -0.06 -14.90 3.71
CA GLY A 46 0.18 -16.24 4.27
C GLY A 46 0.98 -17.20 3.36
N ASN A 47 1.61 -16.75 2.28
CA ASN A 47 2.44 -17.61 1.45
C ASN A 47 3.60 -18.21 2.24
N LEU A 48 4.34 -17.41 3.04
CA LEU A 48 5.39 -17.98 3.88
C LEU A 48 4.81 -18.99 4.89
N PHE A 49 3.63 -18.72 5.46
CA PHE A 49 2.95 -19.63 6.38
C PHE A 49 2.57 -20.98 5.74
N PHE A 50 2.15 -20.98 4.48
CA PHE A 50 1.84 -22.20 3.73
C PHE A 50 3.06 -22.81 3.02
N SER A 51 4.24 -22.25 3.19
CA SER A 51 5.48 -22.81 2.63
C SER A 51 6.01 -23.96 3.50
N ASN A 52 7.04 -24.66 3.01
CA ASN A 52 7.75 -25.70 3.78
C ASN A 52 8.83 -25.12 4.72
N LEU A 53 8.86 -23.79 4.90
CA LEU A 53 9.82 -23.11 5.79
C LEU A 53 9.35 -23.20 7.27
N ASP A 54 10.23 -22.82 8.19
CA ASP A 54 10.07 -23.04 9.64
C ASP A 54 8.69 -22.54 10.15
N PRO A 55 7.84 -23.41 10.71
CA PRO A 55 6.54 -23.02 11.25
C PRO A 55 6.62 -22.08 12.46
N ASN A 56 7.82 -21.82 13.00
CA ASN A 56 8.05 -20.97 14.17
C ASN A 56 8.51 -19.54 13.84
N ASP A 57 8.29 -19.07 12.61
CA ASP A 57 8.46 -17.66 12.28
C ASP A 57 7.64 -16.78 13.24
N HIS A 58 8.24 -15.67 13.66
CA HIS A 58 7.67 -14.82 14.71
C HIS A 58 6.34 -14.20 14.29
N CYS A 59 6.11 -14.00 12.98
CA CYS A 59 4.86 -13.49 12.43
C CYS A 59 3.68 -14.48 12.57
N PHE A 60 3.95 -15.76 12.84
CA PHE A 60 2.92 -16.82 12.92
C PHE A 60 2.54 -17.16 14.36
N LEU A 61 3.11 -16.45 15.33
CA LEU A 61 2.85 -16.65 16.75
C LEU A 61 2.03 -15.49 17.32
N PRO A 62 1.20 -15.72 18.36
CA PRO A 62 0.55 -14.63 19.08
C PRO A 62 1.60 -13.65 19.63
N PRO A 63 1.34 -12.33 19.64
CA PRO A 63 0.04 -11.68 19.43
C PRO A 63 -0.25 -11.23 17.98
N ASN A 64 0.43 -11.76 16.95
CA ASN A 64 0.10 -11.40 15.57
C ASN A 64 -1.36 -11.74 15.23
N GLY A 65 -1.99 -10.86 14.44
CA GLY A 65 -3.40 -10.97 14.05
C GLY A 65 -4.43 -10.63 15.13
N GLN A 66 -4.03 -10.23 16.35
CA GLN A 66 -4.94 -10.01 17.49
C GLN A 66 -6.09 -9.01 17.24
N THR A 67 -5.89 -8.01 16.38
CA THR A 67 -6.85 -6.91 16.18
C THR A 67 -8.02 -7.29 15.30
N TYR A 68 -7.77 -7.86 14.11
CA TYR A 68 -8.84 -8.17 13.15
C TYR A 68 -9.17 -9.65 13.05
N PHE A 69 -8.15 -10.52 13.02
CA PHE A 69 -8.34 -11.96 12.86
C PHE A 69 -8.54 -12.66 14.21
N HIS A 70 -8.07 -12.06 15.30
CA HIS A 70 -8.07 -12.62 16.66
C HIS A 70 -7.25 -13.93 16.79
N HIS A 71 -6.41 -14.21 15.81
CA HIS A 71 -5.43 -15.30 15.80
C HIS A 71 -4.32 -14.98 14.76
N PRO A 72 -3.15 -15.61 14.83
CA PRO A 72 -2.14 -15.48 13.78
C PRO A 72 -2.70 -15.90 12.42
N SER A 73 -2.58 -15.02 11.43
CA SER A 73 -3.20 -15.18 10.10
C SER A 73 -2.19 -15.37 8.98
N GLY A 74 -0.91 -15.56 9.31
CA GLY A 74 0.20 -15.57 8.33
C GLY A 74 0.65 -14.18 7.85
N ARG A 75 0.12 -13.09 8.42
CA ARG A 75 0.54 -11.70 8.15
C ARG A 75 1.45 -11.22 9.27
N CYS A 76 2.53 -10.53 8.93
CA CYS A 76 3.42 -9.88 9.89
C CYS A 76 2.83 -8.56 10.42
N SER A 77 1.72 -8.62 11.15
CA SER A 77 1.09 -7.45 11.78
C SER A 77 0.15 -7.88 12.91
N ASN A 78 -0.35 -6.93 13.69
CA ASN A 78 -1.49 -7.18 14.60
C ASN A 78 -2.81 -7.42 13.85
N GLY A 79 -2.85 -7.27 12.52
CA GLY A 79 -4.01 -7.66 11.72
C GLY A 79 -3.84 -7.41 10.22
N ARG A 80 -4.70 -6.59 9.63
CA ARG A 80 -4.77 -6.35 8.16
C ARG A 80 -3.56 -5.57 7.63
N LEU A 81 -3.14 -5.89 6.41
CA LEU A 81 -2.09 -5.20 5.65
C LEU A 81 -2.68 -4.17 4.66
N ILE A 82 -1.83 -3.41 3.96
CA ILE A 82 -2.27 -2.43 2.94
C ILE A 82 -3.14 -3.09 1.87
N ILE A 83 -2.75 -4.27 1.37
CA ILE A 83 -3.50 -5.03 0.35
C ILE A 83 -4.92 -5.35 0.82
N ASP A 84 -5.11 -5.67 2.09
CA ASP A 84 -6.42 -6.01 2.65
C ASP A 84 -7.34 -4.79 2.64
N PHE A 85 -6.81 -3.62 3.02
CA PHE A 85 -7.55 -2.36 2.97
C PHE A 85 -7.81 -1.90 1.54
N ILE A 86 -6.89 -2.12 0.60
CA ILE A 86 -7.14 -1.86 -0.83
C ILE A 86 -8.28 -2.75 -1.33
N ALA A 87 -8.28 -4.05 -1.02
CA ALA A 87 -9.35 -4.97 -1.38
C ALA A 87 -10.70 -4.50 -0.82
N GLU A 88 -10.74 -4.13 0.47
CA GLU A 88 -11.93 -3.59 1.13
C GLU A 88 -12.46 -2.33 0.44
N LEU A 89 -11.60 -1.36 0.15
CA LEU A 89 -11.97 -0.10 -0.52
C LEU A 89 -12.50 -0.31 -1.95
N LEU A 90 -12.01 -1.34 -2.63
CA LEU A 90 -12.46 -1.73 -3.97
C LEU A 90 -13.69 -2.63 -3.96
N GLY A 91 -14.13 -3.12 -2.79
CA GLY A 91 -15.21 -4.10 -2.68
C GLY A 91 -14.85 -5.49 -3.19
N ILE A 92 -13.56 -5.84 -3.15
CA ILE A 92 -13.01 -7.14 -3.55
C ILE A 92 -12.78 -7.99 -2.28
N PRO A 93 -13.03 -9.32 -2.30
CA PRO A 93 -12.68 -10.19 -1.18
C PRO A 93 -11.20 -10.10 -0.80
N MET A 94 -10.86 -10.44 0.46
CA MET A 94 -9.46 -10.49 0.88
C MET A 94 -8.67 -11.46 -0.01
N VAL A 95 -7.52 -11.00 -0.49
CA VAL A 95 -6.72 -11.72 -1.48
C VAL A 95 -6.04 -12.91 -0.81
N LYS A 96 -6.22 -14.11 -1.37
CA LYS A 96 -5.68 -15.35 -0.80
C LYS A 96 -4.23 -15.59 -1.25
N PRO A 97 -3.39 -16.21 -0.41
CA PRO A 97 -2.02 -16.59 -0.78
C PRO A 97 -2.00 -17.75 -1.78
N TYR A 98 -1.15 -17.65 -2.80
CA TYR A 98 -0.92 -18.66 -3.82
C TYR A 98 -0.58 -20.04 -3.26
N LEU A 99 0.33 -20.14 -2.29
CA LEU A 99 0.75 -21.44 -1.75
C LEU A 99 -0.36 -22.14 -0.97
N GLY A 100 -1.27 -21.40 -0.33
CA GLY A 100 -2.45 -21.99 0.31
C GLY A 100 -3.40 -22.64 -0.71
N ILE A 101 -3.54 -22.02 -1.88
CA ILE A 101 -4.32 -22.54 -3.03
C ILE A 101 -3.59 -23.75 -3.63
N LYS A 102 -2.32 -23.58 -4.04
CA LYS A 102 -1.49 -24.62 -4.67
C LYS A 102 -1.40 -25.90 -3.84
N ASN A 103 -1.34 -25.77 -2.51
CA ASN A 103 -1.26 -26.92 -1.60
C ASN A 103 -2.63 -27.55 -1.27
N GLY A 104 -3.72 -27.04 -1.86
CA GLY A 104 -5.08 -27.55 -1.65
C GLY A 104 -5.66 -27.26 -0.26
N VAL A 105 -5.06 -26.33 0.50
CA VAL A 105 -5.53 -25.94 1.84
C VAL A 105 -6.67 -24.91 1.73
N LEU A 106 -6.60 -24.03 0.73
CA LEU A 106 -7.61 -23.04 0.42
C LEU A 106 -8.33 -23.41 -0.89
N GLU A 107 -9.61 -23.04 -1.02
CA GLU A 107 -10.39 -23.35 -2.23
C GLU A 107 -9.86 -22.63 -3.48
N ASP A 108 -9.66 -23.39 -4.57
CA ASP A 108 -9.18 -22.93 -5.89
C ASP A 108 -10.18 -22.08 -6.68
N ASN A 109 -11.47 -22.15 -6.34
CA ASN A 109 -12.54 -21.46 -7.06
C ASN A 109 -12.42 -19.93 -7.05
N THR A 110 -11.57 -19.36 -6.19
CA THR A 110 -11.33 -17.92 -6.07
C THR A 110 -10.14 -17.41 -6.86
N ALA A 111 -9.44 -18.23 -7.67
CA ALA A 111 -8.29 -17.74 -8.45
C ALA A 111 -8.65 -16.57 -9.39
N LYS A 112 -9.91 -16.48 -9.81
CA LYS A 112 -10.45 -15.38 -10.63
C LYS A 112 -10.74 -14.11 -9.82
N ASP A 113 -10.87 -14.21 -8.51
CA ASP A 113 -11.07 -13.07 -7.60
C ASP A 113 -9.74 -12.39 -7.25
N GLY A 114 -8.62 -12.95 -7.73
CA GLY A 114 -7.28 -12.46 -7.47
C GLY A 114 -6.49 -13.39 -6.55
N VAL A 115 -5.17 -13.34 -6.67
CA VAL A 115 -4.24 -14.17 -5.89
C VAL A 115 -3.02 -13.34 -5.51
N ASN A 116 -2.55 -13.56 -4.29
CA ASN A 116 -1.36 -12.92 -3.76
C ASN A 116 -0.17 -13.89 -3.81
N PHE A 117 0.91 -13.43 -4.42
CA PHE A 117 2.19 -14.12 -4.57
C PHE A 117 3.27 -13.54 -3.67
N ALA A 118 3.01 -12.43 -2.96
CA ALA A 118 3.97 -11.82 -2.04
C ALA A 118 4.39 -12.78 -0.94
N VAL A 119 5.66 -12.71 -0.53
CA VAL A 119 6.24 -13.60 0.50
C VAL A 119 7.09 -12.80 1.48
N ILE A 120 6.89 -13.00 2.78
CA ILE A 120 7.75 -12.46 3.84
C ILE A 120 9.24 -12.70 3.51
N GLY A 121 10.03 -11.63 3.57
CA GLY A 121 11.47 -11.63 3.31
C GLY A 121 11.88 -11.69 1.83
N ALA A 122 10.94 -11.68 0.89
CA ALA A 122 11.24 -11.72 -0.53
C ALA A 122 12.04 -10.49 -1.00
N THR A 123 12.90 -10.74 -1.98
CA THR A 123 13.73 -9.75 -2.67
C THR A 123 13.26 -9.56 -4.11
N ALA A 124 13.54 -8.40 -4.69
CA ALA A 124 13.35 -8.20 -6.13
C ALA A 124 14.35 -9.06 -6.92
N LEU A 125 15.59 -9.13 -6.45
CA LEU A 125 16.67 -9.90 -7.06
C LEU A 125 16.66 -11.36 -6.59
N ASP A 126 17.20 -12.25 -7.41
CA ASP A 126 17.34 -13.68 -7.07
C ASP A 126 18.46 -13.90 -6.05
N VAL A 127 18.35 -14.97 -5.26
CA VAL A 127 19.32 -15.35 -4.22
C VAL A 127 20.76 -15.43 -4.77
N SER A 128 20.94 -15.90 -6.01
CA SER A 128 22.26 -15.99 -6.64
C SER A 128 22.98 -14.65 -6.74
N PHE A 129 22.24 -13.54 -6.92
CA PHE A 129 22.82 -12.20 -6.93
C PHE A 129 23.49 -11.87 -5.58
N PHE A 130 22.83 -12.23 -4.49
CA PHE A 130 23.33 -12.01 -3.13
C PHE A 130 24.54 -12.91 -2.84
N GLU A 131 24.51 -14.17 -3.27
CA GLU A 131 25.62 -15.11 -3.10
C GLU A 131 26.90 -14.64 -3.82
N GLU A 132 26.76 -14.08 -5.02
CA GLU A 132 27.87 -13.51 -5.80
C GLU A 132 28.53 -12.30 -5.11
N MET A 133 27.75 -11.52 -4.36
CA MET A 133 28.24 -10.35 -3.62
C MET A 133 28.65 -10.66 -2.16
N GLY A 134 28.68 -11.94 -1.78
CA GLY A 134 29.09 -12.40 -0.44
C GLY A 134 28.02 -12.30 0.64
N VAL A 135 26.74 -12.15 0.26
CA VAL A 135 25.58 -12.10 1.16
C VAL A 135 24.88 -13.46 1.12
N TYR A 136 24.83 -14.15 2.26
CA TYR A 136 24.33 -15.53 2.35
C TYR A 136 23.20 -15.65 3.38
N ASN A 137 22.51 -16.80 3.38
CA ASN A 137 21.46 -17.15 4.34
C ASN A 137 20.26 -16.18 4.33
N LEU A 138 19.79 -15.83 3.13
CA LEU A 138 18.55 -15.07 3.00
C LEU A 138 17.39 -15.85 3.65
N PRO A 139 16.42 -15.18 4.30
CA PRO A 139 15.29 -15.84 4.96
C PRO A 139 14.41 -16.68 4.05
N THR A 140 14.41 -16.39 2.75
CA THR A 140 13.60 -17.08 1.75
C THR A 140 14.26 -17.02 0.37
N ASN A 141 13.86 -17.92 -0.53
CA ASN A 141 14.24 -17.92 -1.94
C ASN A 141 13.08 -17.51 -2.88
N TYR A 142 11.97 -16.99 -2.33
CA TYR A 142 10.79 -16.60 -3.10
C TYR A 142 10.90 -15.16 -3.66
N SER A 143 11.95 -14.92 -4.44
CA SER A 143 12.20 -13.64 -5.13
C SER A 143 11.04 -13.24 -6.06
N LEU A 144 11.02 -11.98 -6.52
CA LEU A 144 10.02 -11.50 -7.48
C LEU A 144 9.95 -12.37 -8.74
N THR A 145 11.09 -12.88 -9.23
CA THR A 145 11.14 -13.84 -10.34
C THR A 145 10.35 -15.11 -10.03
N VAL A 146 10.48 -15.65 -8.81
CA VAL A 146 9.74 -16.85 -8.39
C VAL A 146 8.24 -16.57 -8.29
N GLN A 147 7.87 -15.41 -7.74
CA GLN A 147 6.47 -14.99 -7.67
C GLN A 147 5.84 -14.80 -9.06
N MET A 148 6.60 -14.25 -10.02
CA MET A 148 6.18 -14.15 -11.42
C MET A 148 6.00 -15.52 -12.07
N ASN A 149 6.86 -16.50 -11.76
CA ASN A 149 6.71 -17.87 -12.23
C ASN A 149 5.44 -18.53 -11.66
N TRP A 150 5.12 -18.32 -10.38
CA TRP A 150 3.87 -18.79 -9.79
C TRP A 150 2.63 -18.19 -10.44
N PHE A 151 2.66 -16.90 -10.77
CA PHE A 151 1.58 -16.28 -11.52
C PHE A 151 1.38 -16.95 -12.89
N LYS A 152 2.47 -17.20 -13.62
CA LYS A 152 2.43 -17.91 -14.90
C LYS A 152 1.92 -19.35 -14.78
N GLU A 153 2.28 -20.07 -13.71
CA GLU A 153 1.73 -21.39 -13.40
C GLU A 153 0.22 -21.35 -13.18
N LEU A 154 -0.29 -20.29 -12.54
CA LEU A 154 -1.70 -20.14 -12.23
C LEU A 154 -2.55 -19.63 -13.42
N LEU A 155 -1.94 -18.95 -14.39
CA LEU A 155 -2.65 -18.35 -15.54
C LEU A 155 -3.68 -19.28 -16.19
N PRO A 156 -3.41 -20.57 -16.49
CA PRO A 156 -4.39 -21.46 -17.11
C PRO A 156 -5.66 -21.68 -16.27
N ALA A 157 -5.57 -21.57 -14.94
CA ALA A 157 -6.72 -21.69 -14.03
C ALA A 157 -7.55 -20.39 -13.97
N ILE A 158 -6.91 -19.24 -14.19
CA ILE A 158 -7.55 -17.92 -14.23
C ILE A 158 -8.28 -17.73 -15.57
N CYS A 159 -7.59 -18.03 -16.67
CA CYS A 159 -8.06 -17.83 -18.03
C CYS A 159 -7.45 -18.85 -19.00
N ASN A 160 -8.28 -19.39 -19.88
CA ASN A 160 -7.94 -20.49 -20.81
C ASN A 160 -7.86 -20.07 -22.29
N SER A 161 -7.93 -18.77 -22.58
CA SER A 161 -7.84 -18.21 -23.93
C SER A 161 -7.32 -16.78 -23.87
N PHE A 162 -6.74 -16.28 -24.96
CA PHE A 162 -6.29 -14.89 -25.04
C PHE A 162 -7.40 -13.90 -24.67
N LYS A 163 -8.63 -14.14 -25.18
CA LYS A 163 -9.80 -13.29 -24.89
C LYS A 163 -10.17 -13.31 -23.41
N SER A 164 -10.26 -14.50 -22.80
CA SER A 164 -10.59 -14.61 -21.37
C SER A 164 -9.50 -14.04 -20.46
N CYS A 165 -8.23 -14.13 -20.86
CA CYS A 165 -7.13 -13.49 -20.13
C CYS A 165 -7.23 -11.98 -20.20
N HIS A 166 -7.44 -11.42 -21.40
CA HIS A 166 -7.60 -9.97 -21.54
C HIS A 166 -8.80 -9.43 -20.75
N GLU A 167 -9.91 -10.18 -20.66
CA GLU A 167 -11.08 -9.79 -19.87
C GLU A 167 -10.84 -9.79 -18.35
N VAL A 168 -10.13 -10.80 -17.82
CA VAL A 168 -9.84 -10.91 -16.37
C VAL A 168 -8.70 -9.97 -15.99
N LEU A 169 -7.55 -10.07 -16.67
CA LEU A 169 -6.35 -9.30 -16.33
C LEU A 169 -6.55 -7.80 -16.64
N GLY A 170 -7.28 -7.45 -17.70
CA GLY A 170 -7.60 -6.06 -18.02
C GLY A 170 -8.51 -5.36 -17.00
N LYS A 171 -9.25 -6.13 -16.18
CA LYS A 171 -10.10 -5.63 -15.08
C LYS A 171 -9.49 -5.86 -13.69
N SER A 172 -8.27 -6.36 -13.64
CA SER A 172 -7.55 -6.60 -12.38
C SER A 172 -6.66 -5.42 -12.02
N LEU A 173 -6.46 -5.23 -10.71
CA LEU A 173 -5.38 -4.41 -10.18
C LEU A 173 -4.17 -5.29 -9.92
N PHE A 174 -3.02 -4.94 -10.49
CA PHE A 174 -1.76 -5.60 -10.20
C PHE A 174 -0.97 -4.78 -9.19
N LEU A 175 -0.75 -5.30 -7.99
CA LEU A 175 0.14 -4.69 -7.01
C LEU A 175 1.53 -5.30 -7.19
N VAL A 176 2.52 -4.49 -7.57
CA VAL A 176 3.92 -4.93 -7.78
C VAL A 176 4.78 -4.33 -6.67
N GLY A 177 4.51 -4.74 -5.42
CA GLY A 177 5.28 -4.36 -4.25
C GLY A 177 4.47 -4.19 -2.95
N GLU A 178 5.10 -3.73 -1.85
CA GLU A 178 6.51 -3.31 -1.79
C GLU A 178 7.47 -4.48 -1.99
N ILE A 179 8.51 -4.23 -2.78
CA ILE A 179 9.56 -5.20 -3.11
C ILE A 179 10.84 -4.41 -3.46
N GLY A 180 12.00 -4.91 -3.02
CA GLY A 180 13.26 -4.20 -3.17
C GLY A 180 13.81 -3.65 -1.85
N GLY A 181 12.96 -3.39 -0.85
CA GLY A 181 13.37 -3.03 0.50
C GLY A 181 14.33 -4.07 1.11
N ASN A 182 13.91 -5.34 1.10
CA ASN A 182 14.73 -6.44 1.63
C ASN A 182 16.09 -6.58 0.95
N ASP A 183 16.19 -6.29 -0.36
CA ASP A 183 17.45 -6.34 -1.09
C ASP A 183 18.49 -5.46 -0.40
N PHE A 184 18.14 -4.21 -0.08
CA PHE A 184 19.05 -3.28 0.58
C PHE A 184 19.24 -3.60 2.06
N ILE A 185 18.21 -4.12 2.74
CA ILE A 185 18.30 -4.51 4.16
C ILE A 185 19.31 -5.64 4.34
N TYR A 186 19.29 -6.67 3.49
CA TYR A 186 20.24 -7.77 3.58
C TYR A 186 21.67 -7.34 3.28
N MET A 187 21.85 -6.40 2.34
CA MET A 187 23.13 -5.77 2.06
C MET A 187 23.64 -4.96 3.26
N LEU A 188 22.79 -4.16 3.89
CA LEU A 188 23.13 -3.38 5.09
C LEU A 188 23.51 -4.27 6.27
N ASN A 189 22.75 -5.35 6.50
CA ASN A 189 23.05 -6.34 7.54
C ASN A 189 24.40 -7.05 7.30
N SER A 190 24.83 -7.10 6.04
CA SER A 190 26.14 -7.60 5.62
C SER A 190 27.22 -6.52 5.56
N GLN A 191 26.99 -5.39 6.25
CA GLN A 191 27.92 -4.27 6.42
C GLN A 191 28.31 -3.55 5.12
N LYS A 192 27.49 -3.64 4.07
CA LYS A 192 27.68 -2.87 2.84
C LYS A 192 27.36 -1.39 3.07
N SER A 193 28.13 -0.52 2.44
CA SER A 193 27.98 0.94 2.62
C SER A 193 26.81 1.49 1.78
N ILE A 194 26.24 2.63 2.18
CA ILE A 194 25.21 3.32 1.38
C ILE A 194 25.68 3.61 -0.05
N GLU A 195 26.94 3.98 -0.25
CA GLU A 195 27.47 4.22 -1.59
C GLU A 195 27.52 2.95 -2.43
N GLU A 196 27.80 1.80 -1.82
CA GLU A 196 27.73 0.50 -2.49
C GLU A 196 26.28 0.14 -2.83
N LEU A 197 25.34 0.31 -1.89
CA LEU A 197 23.90 0.09 -2.10
C LEU A 197 23.35 0.88 -3.29
N LYS A 198 23.73 2.16 -3.42
CA LYS A 198 23.31 3.01 -4.54
C LYS A 198 23.70 2.42 -5.91
N THR A 199 24.81 1.67 -5.99
CA THR A 199 25.22 1.01 -7.25
C THR A 199 24.30 -0.15 -7.66
N TYR A 200 23.56 -0.72 -6.71
CA TYR A 200 22.63 -1.83 -6.94
C TYR A 200 21.18 -1.40 -7.14
N VAL A 201 20.84 -0.13 -6.89
CA VAL A 201 19.50 0.42 -7.16
C VAL A 201 19.04 0.16 -8.60
N PRO A 202 19.87 0.33 -9.65
CA PRO A 202 19.47 -0.02 -11.01
C PRO A 202 19.12 -1.50 -11.20
N ASN A 203 19.81 -2.43 -10.51
CA ASN A 203 19.52 -3.86 -10.61
C ASN A 203 18.13 -4.18 -10.05
N VAL A 204 17.81 -3.68 -8.86
CA VAL A 204 16.49 -3.86 -8.22
C VAL A 204 15.38 -3.27 -9.09
N ILE A 205 15.56 -2.04 -9.59
CA ILE A 205 14.59 -1.39 -10.46
C ILE A 205 14.42 -2.16 -11.77
N ASN A 206 15.50 -2.69 -12.36
CA ASN A 206 15.41 -3.50 -13.58
C ASN A 206 14.63 -4.80 -13.38
N ALA A 207 14.73 -5.44 -12.22
CA ALA A 207 13.92 -6.63 -11.91
C ALA A 207 12.43 -6.29 -11.81
N ILE A 208 12.09 -5.17 -11.15
CA ILE A 208 10.72 -4.64 -11.06
C ILE A 208 10.20 -4.27 -12.47
N THR A 209 10.97 -3.54 -13.25
CA THR A 209 10.66 -3.19 -14.64
C THR A 209 10.40 -4.42 -15.50
N SER A 210 11.24 -5.46 -15.37
CA SER A 210 11.09 -6.69 -16.15
C SER A 210 9.76 -7.39 -15.83
N SER A 211 9.40 -7.43 -14.54
CA SER A 211 8.11 -7.98 -14.09
C SER A 211 6.92 -7.14 -14.59
N ILE A 212 7.02 -5.82 -14.55
CA ILE A 212 5.99 -4.90 -15.10
C ILE A 212 5.78 -5.15 -16.59
N ASN A 213 6.87 -5.23 -17.38
CA ASN A 213 6.80 -5.48 -18.81
C ASN A 213 6.11 -6.82 -19.10
N GLU A 214 6.52 -7.88 -18.40
CA GLU A 214 5.93 -9.21 -18.56
C GLU A 214 4.44 -9.23 -18.18
N LEU A 215 4.05 -8.56 -17.10
CA LEU A 215 2.63 -8.44 -16.72
C LEU A 215 1.82 -7.72 -17.80
N ILE A 216 2.34 -6.62 -18.37
CA ILE A 216 1.68 -5.89 -19.47
C ILE A 216 1.56 -6.77 -20.71
N ASP A 217 2.62 -7.49 -21.08
CA ASP A 217 2.62 -8.41 -22.23
C ASP A 217 1.60 -9.56 -22.05
N LEU A 218 1.37 -9.99 -20.81
CA LEU A 218 0.34 -10.97 -20.45
C LEU A 218 -1.09 -10.39 -20.45
N GLY A 219 -1.24 -9.06 -20.51
CA GLY A 219 -2.52 -8.36 -20.61
C GLY A 219 -2.95 -7.59 -19.36
N ALA A 220 -2.05 -7.36 -18.40
CA ALA A 220 -2.31 -6.45 -17.29
C ALA A 220 -2.50 -5.02 -17.78
N HIS A 221 -3.58 -4.37 -17.36
CA HIS A 221 -3.87 -2.98 -17.74
C HIS A 221 -3.54 -1.98 -16.64
N THR A 222 -3.84 -2.28 -15.37
CA THR A 222 -3.55 -1.38 -14.24
C THR A 222 -2.52 -2.00 -13.32
N LEU A 223 -1.38 -1.33 -13.16
CA LEU A 223 -0.30 -1.75 -12.27
C LEU A 223 -0.06 -0.64 -11.25
N MET A 224 -0.03 -0.98 -9.97
CA MET A 224 0.34 -0.10 -8.87
C MET A 224 1.67 -0.57 -8.31
N VAL A 225 2.66 0.32 -8.36
CA VAL A 225 4.05 0.05 -8.02
C VAL A 225 4.42 0.96 -6.85
N PRO A 226 4.41 0.46 -5.61
CA PRO A 226 4.79 1.25 -4.45
C PRO A 226 6.31 1.50 -4.40
N GLY A 227 6.69 2.66 -3.85
CA GLY A 227 8.06 2.91 -3.41
C GLY A 227 8.32 2.38 -1.99
N ASN A 228 9.58 2.52 -1.54
CA ASN A 228 9.98 2.17 -0.19
C ASN A 228 9.45 3.19 0.84
N PHE A 229 9.20 2.70 2.05
CA PHE A 229 8.87 3.51 3.23
C PHE A 229 10.04 4.40 3.69
N PRO A 230 9.81 5.42 4.55
CA PRO A 230 10.87 6.15 5.25
C PRO A 230 11.63 5.24 6.22
N MET A 231 12.63 4.53 5.69
CA MET A 231 13.42 3.53 6.41
C MET A 231 14.07 4.12 7.68
N GLY A 232 14.55 5.35 7.63
CA GLY A 232 15.19 6.02 8.77
C GLY A 232 14.31 6.20 10.00
N CYS A 233 12.98 6.05 9.87
CA CYS A 233 12.02 6.14 10.97
C CYS A 233 11.65 4.78 11.57
N ASN A 234 12.10 3.67 10.98
CA ASN A 234 11.74 2.33 11.42
C ASN A 234 12.50 1.94 12.71
N ALA A 235 11.78 1.36 13.67
CA ALA A 235 12.34 1.06 15.00
C ALA A 235 13.52 0.06 14.96
N CYS A 236 13.54 -0.88 14.02
CA CYS A 236 14.67 -1.79 13.82
C CYS A 236 15.94 -1.01 13.43
N PHE A 237 15.88 -0.17 12.39
CA PHE A 237 17.04 0.63 11.97
C PHE A 237 17.45 1.68 12.99
N LEU A 238 16.48 2.30 13.67
CA LEU A 238 16.75 3.24 14.76
C LEU A 238 17.49 2.59 15.92
N THR A 239 17.20 1.31 16.21
CA THR A 239 17.90 0.53 17.24
C THR A 239 19.29 0.11 16.76
N HIS A 240 19.40 -0.41 15.53
CA HIS A 240 20.66 -0.95 15.01
C HIS A 240 21.71 0.15 14.80
N TYR A 241 21.29 1.34 14.35
CA TYR A 241 22.16 2.48 14.08
C TYR A 241 22.04 3.58 15.17
N GLU A 242 21.64 3.22 16.38
CA GLU A 242 21.51 4.15 17.50
C GLU A 242 22.86 4.84 17.79
N THR A 243 22.87 6.17 17.84
CA THR A 243 24.10 6.95 18.08
C THR A 243 23.83 8.23 18.86
N THR A 244 24.81 8.69 19.63
CA THR A 244 24.74 9.96 20.36
C THR A 244 24.95 11.19 19.47
N ILE A 245 25.32 10.97 18.20
CA ILE A 245 25.60 12.05 17.24
C ILE A 245 24.27 12.63 16.73
N LYS A 246 23.79 13.68 17.41
CA LYS A 246 22.48 14.30 17.15
C LYS A 246 22.25 14.73 15.69
N ASN A 247 23.30 15.12 14.96
CA ASN A 247 23.15 15.59 13.57
C ASN A 247 22.87 14.46 12.57
N GLN A 248 22.89 13.20 12.98
CA GLN A 248 22.48 12.05 12.16
C GLN A 248 20.96 11.92 12.07
N TYR A 249 20.24 12.48 13.05
CA TYR A 249 18.79 12.46 13.10
C TYR A 249 18.19 13.76 12.56
N ASP A 250 16.97 13.68 12.04
CA ASP A 250 16.15 14.85 11.73
C ASP A 250 15.44 15.39 13.00
N SER A 251 14.60 16.42 12.83
CA SER A 251 13.84 17.00 13.93
C SER A 251 12.78 16.08 14.53
N PHE A 252 12.47 14.96 13.87
CA PHE A 252 11.46 13.99 14.27
C PHE A 252 12.07 12.71 14.86
N GLY A 253 13.40 12.60 14.86
CA GLY A 253 14.12 11.45 15.42
C GLY A 253 14.39 10.35 14.40
N CYS A 254 14.18 10.58 13.10
CA CYS A 254 14.51 9.61 12.06
C CYS A 254 15.96 9.77 11.57
N LEU A 255 16.62 8.68 11.19
CA LEU A 255 17.96 8.69 10.60
C LEU A 255 17.93 9.31 9.20
N LYS A 256 18.60 10.46 9.02
CA LYS A 256 18.57 11.20 7.76
C LYS A 256 19.17 10.43 6.59
N TRP A 257 20.36 9.88 6.76
CA TRP A 257 21.07 9.20 5.67
C TRP A 257 20.29 7.99 5.13
N LEU A 258 19.49 7.33 5.97
CA LEU A 258 18.70 6.18 5.56
C LEU A 258 17.40 6.61 4.87
N ASN A 259 16.77 7.70 5.33
CA ASN A 259 15.66 8.33 4.60
C ASN A 259 16.11 8.90 3.25
N GLU A 260 17.27 9.57 3.19
CA GLU A 260 17.88 10.08 1.95
C GLU A 260 18.15 8.94 0.95
N PHE A 261 18.55 7.76 1.44
CA PHE A 261 18.69 6.58 0.58
C PHE A 261 17.33 6.08 0.06
N ALA A 262 16.31 5.98 0.92
CA ALA A 262 14.96 5.61 0.49
C ALA A 262 14.38 6.59 -0.54
N GLU A 263 14.59 7.90 -0.35
CA GLU A 263 14.23 8.95 -1.30
C GLU A 263 14.98 8.80 -2.63
N PHE A 264 16.29 8.52 -2.59
CA PHE A 264 17.08 8.24 -3.77
C PHE A 264 16.53 7.04 -4.57
N TYR A 265 16.24 5.93 -3.89
CA TYR A 265 15.63 4.76 -4.53
C TYR A 265 14.27 5.13 -5.15
N ASN A 266 13.40 5.78 -4.38
CA ASN A 266 12.06 6.17 -4.81
C ASN A 266 12.07 7.11 -6.01
N LEU A 267 13.02 8.04 -6.08
CA LEU A 267 13.17 8.94 -7.22
C LEU A 267 13.58 8.17 -8.49
N ASN A 268 14.50 7.21 -8.38
CA ASN A 268 14.90 6.38 -9.52
C ASN A 268 13.75 5.49 -10.01
N LEU A 269 12.97 4.90 -9.08
CA LEU A 269 11.80 4.11 -9.42
C LEU A 269 10.72 4.96 -10.12
N GLN A 270 10.46 6.18 -9.64
CA GLN A 270 9.54 7.12 -10.28
C GLN A 270 9.97 7.50 -11.70
N ASN A 271 11.25 7.78 -11.91
CA ASN A 271 11.79 8.09 -13.24
C ASN A 271 11.60 6.90 -14.20
N GLU A 272 11.83 5.69 -13.72
CA GLU A 272 11.64 4.48 -14.53
C GLU A 272 10.17 4.22 -14.84
N ILE A 273 9.27 4.38 -13.87
CA ILE A 273 7.82 4.31 -14.08
C ILE A 273 7.39 5.36 -15.13
N GLN A 274 7.94 6.58 -15.07
CA GLN A 274 7.66 7.62 -16.06
C GLN A 274 8.13 7.23 -17.47
N ARG A 275 9.29 6.56 -17.58
CA ARG A 275 9.77 5.99 -18.85
C ARG A 275 8.82 4.90 -19.36
N LEU A 276 8.40 3.99 -18.49
CA LEU A 276 7.50 2.89 -18.84
C LEU A 276 6.13 3.38 -19.30
N ARG A 277 5.58 4.45 -18.71
CA ARG A 277 4.35 5.09 -19.22
C ARG A 277 4.48 5.60 -20.65
N GLY A 278 5.67 6.05 -21.05
CA GLY A 278 5.95 6.47 -22.43
C GLY A 278 6.00 5.29 -23.40
N ILE A 279 6.45 4.12 -22.94
CA ILE A 279 6.57 2.89 -23.73
C ILE A 279 5.22 2.17 -23.84
N TYR A 280 4.45 2.16 -22.76
CA TYR A 280 3.16 1.49 -22.65
C TYR A 280 2.04 2.52 -22.42
N PRO A 281 1.72 3.40 -23.39
CA PRO A 281 0.68 4.42 -23.22
C PRO A 281 -0.73 3.84 -23.05
N HIS A 282 -0.91 2.56 -23.32
CA HIS A 282 -2.14 1.80 -23.12
C HIS A 282 -2.26 1.19 -21.71
N ALA A 283 -1.16 1.13 -20.95
CA ALA A 283 -1.17 0.62 -19.58
C ALA A 283 -1.26 1.79 -18.58
N ASN A 284 -2.03 1.60 -17.52
CA ASN A 284 -2.12 2.53 -16.41
C ASN A 284 -1.15 2.11 -15.29
N ILE A 285 0.09 2.57 -15.39
CA ILE A 285 1.14 2.31 -14.39
C ILE A 285 1.13 3.43 -13.36
N ILE A 286 0.82 3.11 -12.12
CA ILE A 286 0.62 4.05 -11.00
C ILE A 286 1.75 3.86 -10.00
N TYR A 287 2.43 4.94 -9.66
CA TYR A 287 3.35 4.97 -8.53
C TYR A 287 2.54 5.17 -7.24
N ALA A 288 2.74 4.29 -6.27
CA ALA A 288 2.14 4.39 -4.95
C ALA A 288 3.19 4.97 -3.98
N ASP A 289 2.97 6.20 -3.52
CA ASP A 289 3.91 6.94 -2.69
C ASP A 289 3.76 6.55 -1.21
N TYR A 290 4.17 5.33 -0.90
CA TYR A 290 4.20 4.79 0.47
C TYR A 290 5.05 5.65 1.39
N TYR A 291 6.12 6.26 0.86
CA TYR A 291 7.00 7.14 1.62
C TYR A 291 6.23 8.32 2.20
N ASN A 292 5.58 9.11 1.33
CA ASN A 292 4.84 10.29 1.76
C ASN A 292 3.47 9.96 2.37
N ALA A 293 2.97 8.72 2.24
CA ALA A 293 1.81 8.26 2.98
C ALA A 293 2.15 7.95 4.45
N LEU A 294 3.35 7.41 4.73
CA LEU A 294 3.78 7.04 6.08
C LEU A 294 4.52 8.16 6.82
N LEU A 295 5.37 8.93 6.15
CA LEU A 295 6.21 9.95 6.80
C LEU A 295 5.44 10.93 7.70
N PRO A 296 4.26 11.46 7.30
CA PRO A 296 3.47 12.34 8.16
C PRO A 296 3.02 11.70 9.49
N LEU A 297 2.86 10.37 9.52
CA LEU A 297 2.50 9.64 10.75
C LEU A 297 3.65 9.73 11.76
N TYR A 298 4.90 9.69 11.31
CA TYR A 298 6.07 9.88 12.17
C TYR A 298 6.31 11.34 12.55
N GLN A 299 6.07 12.28 11.64
CA GLN A 299 6.30 13.70 11.89
C GLN A 299 5.27 14.31 12.86
N TYR A 300 4.02 13.85 12.78
CA TYR A 300 2.90 14.41 13.56
C TYR A 300 2.02 13.30 14.17
N PRO A 301 2.59 12.38 14.97
CA PRO A 301 1.90 11.16 15.40
C PRO A 301 0.58 11.45 16.14
N SER A 302 0.57 12.47 17.00
CA SER A 302 -0.62 12.87 17.76
C SER A 302 -1.80 13.31 16.88
N LYS A 303 -1.57 13.84 15.68
CA LYS A 303 -2.64 14.21 14.74
C LYS A 303 -3.40 13.00 14.20
N PHE A 304 -2.75 11.84 14.22
CA PHE A 304 -3.27 10.58 13.71
C PHE A 304 -3.59 9.58 14.83
N GLY A 305 -3.49 9.99 16.10
CA GLY A 305 -3.74 9.13 17.26
C GLY A 305 -2.56 8.24 17.66
N PHE A 306 -1.35 8.49 17.13
CA PHE A 306 -0.15 7.71 17.44
C PHE A 306 0.74 8.34 18.51
N LEU A 307 1.55 7.51 19.15
CA LEU A 307 2.45 7.90 20.25
C LEU A 307 3.90 8.21 19.80
N GLY A 308 4.39 7.64 18.69
CA GLY A 308 5.73 7.92 18.16
C GLY A 308 6.41 6.75 17.46
N LEU A 309 7.75 6.71 17.53
CA LEU A 309 8.64 5.78 16.79
C LEU A 309 8.81 4.39 17.42
N LYS A 310 8.27 4.15 18.63
CA LYS A 310 8.42 2.86 19.31
C LYS A 310 7.55 1.78 18.64
N ALA A 311 8.03 0.54 18.64
CA ALA A 311 7.22 -0.62 18.29
C ALA A 311 6.23 -0.98 19.41
N CYS A 312 5.03 -1.46 19.04
CA CYS A 312 4.03 -1.92 19.99
C CYS A 312 4.42 -3.27 20.63
N CYS A 313 4.92 -4.22 19.83
CA CYS A 313 5.26 -5.57 20.25
C CYS A 313 6.76 -5.82 20.16
N GLY A 314 7.39 -5.98 21.30
CA GLY A 314 8.84 -6.10 21.39
C GLY A 314 9.29 -5.86 22.81
N MET A 315 10.59 -6.02 23.04
CA MET A 315 11.17 -5.77 24.35
C MET A 315 12.61 -5.25 24.24
N GLY A 316 12.88 -4.15 24.93
CA GLY A 316 14.23 -3.59 25.09
C GLY A 316 14.56 -2.44 24.15
N GLY A 317 15.70 -1.80 24.39
CA GLY A 317 16.18 -0.65 23.62
C GLY A 317 15.31 0.61 23.77
N SER A 318 15.74 1.70 23.12
CA SER A 318 15.01 2.98 23.11
C SER A 318 13.71 2.92 22.31
N TYR A 319 13.61 2.00 21.35
CA TYR A 319 12.51 1.89 20.39
C TYR A 319 11.59 0.68 20.62
N ASN A 320 11.72 0.02 21.78
CA ASN A 320 11.02 -1.22 22.12
C ASN A 320 11.27 -2.36 21.11
N PHE A 321 12.52 -2.50 20.66
CA PHE A 321 12.95 -3.49 19.69
C PHE A 321 14.31 -4.07 20.09
N ASN A 322 14.45 -5.39 19.92
CA ASN A 322 15.71 -6.13 20.09
C ASN A 322 15.61 -7.43 19.27
N GLU A 323 16.62 -7.72 18.44
CA GLU A 323 16.65 -8.90 17.57
C GLU A 323 16.52 -10.24 18.31
N SER A 324 16.96 -10.31 19.57
CA SER A 324 16.84 -11.51 20.41
C SER A 324 15.49 -11.63 21.13
N LYS A 325 14.68 -10.56 21.13
CA LYS A 325 13.42 -10.43 21.87
C LYS A 325 12.34 -9.80 20.99
N VAL A 326 12.17 -10.35 19.79
CA VAL A 326 11.14 -9.95 18.83
C VAL A 326 9.75 -10.40 19.25
N CYS A 327 8.71 -9.74 18.71
CA CYS A 327 7.31 -10.10 18.91
C CYS A 327 7.08 -11.60 18.67
N GLY A 328 6.21 -12.26 19.46
CA GLY A 328 5.96 -13.70 19.31
C GLY A 328 6.95 -14.63 19.99
N LYS A 329 8.10 -14.13 20.48
CA LYS A 329 8.99 -14.90 21.37
C LYS A 329 8.43 -14.98 22.80
N PRO A 330 8.83 -16.03 23.57
CA PRO A 330 8.46 -16.12 24.99
C PRO A 330 8.82 -14.85 25.77
N ASP A 331 7.92 -14.46 26.67
CA ASP A 331 7.98 -13.27 27.53
C ASP A 331 7.86 -11.91 26.81
N VAL A 332 7.77 -11.89 25.48
CA VAL A 332 7.55 -10.64 24.73
C VAL A 332 6.05 -10.36 24.65
N VAL A 333 5.65 -9.19 25.15
CA VAL A 333 4.26 -8.74 25.16
C VAL A 333 4.06 -7.59 24.18
N ALA A 334 2.85 -7.51 23.61
CA ALA A 334 2.42 -6.33 22.88
C ALA A 334 1.96 -5.22 23.85
N CYS A 335 1.96 -3.99 23.35
CA CYS A 335 1.31 -2.86 23.98
C CYS A 335 -0.21 -3.08 24.15
N ASP A 336 -0.82 -2.38 25.10
CA ASP A 336 -2.24 -2.54 25.43
C ASP A 336 -3.18 -2.12 24.28
N ASP A 337 -2.82 -1.08 23.54
CA ASP A 337 -3.61 -0.55 22.41
C ASP A 337 -2.74 -0.39 21.15
N PRO A 338 -2.70 -1.40 20.25
CA PRO A 338 -1.96 -1.31 19.01
C PRO A 338 -2.40 -0.19 18.07
N SER A 339 -3.61 0.37 18.23
CA SER A 339 -4.10 1.47 17.38
C SER A 339 -3.36 2.79 17.62
N GLN A 340 -2.66 2.91 18.75
CA GLN A 340 -1.86 4.08 19.13
C GLN A 340 -0.40 3.99 18.68
N TYR A 341 -0.01 2.95 17.95
CA TYR A 341 1.36 2.73 17.50
C TYR A 341 1.45 2.64 15.98
N ILE A 342 2.56 3.15 15.42
CA ILE A 342 2.83 3.07 13.99
C ILE A 342 3.52 1.74 13.66
N GLY A 343 4.59 1.41 14.40
CA GLY A 343 5.33 0.16 14.28
C GLY A 343 4.71 -0.97 15.10
N TRP A 344 4.56 -2.15 14.50
CA TRP A 344 4.09 -3.34 15.19
C TRP A 344 5.23 -4.06 15.90
N ASP A 345 6.15 -4.69 15.18
CA ASP A 345 7.17 -5.60 15.73
C ASP A 345 8.60 -5.06 15.62
N GLY A 346 8.72 -3.80 15.18
CA GLY A 346 9.98 -3.12 14.92
C GLY A 346 10.36 -3.05 13.45
N ILE A 347 9.84 -3.96 12.62
CA ILE A 347 10.06 -3.98 11.16
C ILE A 347 8.76 -3.60 10.46
N HIS A 348 7.66 -4.26 10.83
CA HIS A 348 6.35 -4.11 10.21
C HIS A 348 5.50 -3.05 10.91
N LEU A 349 4.42 -2.63 10.24
CA LEU A 349 3.51 -1.61 10.75
C LEU A 349 2.29 -2.24 11.41
N THR A 350 1.61 -1.45 12.23
CA THR A 350 0.32 -1.84 12.78
C THR A 350 -0.76 -1.77 11.71
N GLU A 351 -1.85 -2.52 11.92
CA GLU A 351 -3.05 -2.43 11.11
C GLU A 351 -3.56 -0.97 10.99
N ALA A 352 -3.47 -0.20 12.08
CA ALA A 352 -3.91 1.20 12.10
C ALA A 352 -3.09 2.08 11.14
N ALA A 353 -1.76 1.91 11.12
CA ALA A 353 -0.90 2.61 10.18
C ALA A 353 -1.13 2.14 8.73
N TYR A 354 -1.24 0.83 8.49
CA TYR A 354 -1.53 0.30 7.16
C TYR A 354 -2.86 0.81 6.60
N ARG A 355 -3.88 0.96 7.43
CA ARG A 355 -5.17 1.55 7.04
C ARG A 355 -4.99 2.97 6.50
N LEU A 356 -4.29 3.83 7.24
CA LEU A 356 -4.08 5.22 6.83
C LEU A 356 -3.26 5.33 5.54
N ILE A 357 -2.25 4.47 5.37
CA ILE A 357 -1.48 4.39 4.12
C ILE A 357 -2.39 3.99 2.97
N ALA A 358 -3.15 2.90 3.09
CA ALA A 358 -4.07 2.45 2.04
C ALA A 358 -5.09 3.54 1.64
N HIS A 359 -5.65 4.24 2.63
CA HIS A 359 -6.53 5.38 2.36
C HIS A 359 -5.82 6.53 1.63
N GLY A 360 -4.60 6.88 2.03
CA GLY A 360 -3.80 7.91 1.35
C GLY A 360 -3.49 7.58 -0.12
N ILE A 361 -3.27 6.29 -0.42
CA ILE A 361 -2.98 5.81 -1.77
C ILE A 361 -4.23 5.78 -2.65
N ILE A 362 -5.33 5.23 -2.15
CA ILE A 362 -6.55 4.99 -2.93
C ILE A 362 -7.45 6.23 -3.03
N ASN A 363 -7.59 6.98 -1.93
CA ASN A 363 -8.49 8.12 -1.83
C ASN A 363 -7.77 9.46 -1.63
N GLY A 364 -6.52 9.42 -1.19
CA GLY A 364 -5.69 10.60 -0.95
C GLY A 364 -4.74 10.91 -2.13
N PRO A 365 -3.80 11.84 -1.93
CA PRO A 365 -2.92 12.32 -3.00
C PRO A 365 -1.69 11.44 -3.25
N ASN A 366 -1.55 10.30 -2.56
CA ASN A 366 -0.31 9.52 -2.56
C ASN A 366 -0.21 8.54 -3.75
N SER A 367 -0.97 8.76 -4.83
CA SER A 367 -0.83 7.98 -6.06
C SER A 367 -0.61 8.89 -7.27
N VAL A 368 0.36 8.52 -8.12
CA VAL A 368 0.72 9.30 -9.31
C VAL A 368 0.76 8.37 -10.51
N PRO A 369 -0.07 8.56 -11.56
CA PRO A 369 -1.24 9.45 -11.55
C PRO A 369 -2.24 9.02 -10.48
N GLN A 370 -3.14 9.93 -10.11
CA GLN A 370 -4.15 9.68 -9.09
C GLN A 370 -4.94 8.39 -9.41
N PHE A 371 -5.03 7.50 -8.43
CA PHE A 371 -5.81 6.27 -8.53
C PHE A 371 -7.30 6.60 -8.71
N LYS A 372 -7.94 5.95 -9.69
CA LYS A 372 -9.35 6.17 -10.04
C LYS A 372 -10.10 4.86 -10.01
N TYR A 373 -11.17 4.80 -9.24
CA TYR A 373 -12.03 3.62 -9.16
C TYR A 373 -13.51 3.98 -8.98
N CYS A 374 -14.37 3.04 -9.37
CA CYS A 374 -15.79 3.09 -9.09
C CYS A 374 -16.18 1.90 -8.21
N ILE A 375 -17.02 2.15 -7.20
CA ILE A 375 -17.66 1.08 -6.45
C ILE A 375 -18.97 0.77 -7.16
N GLY A 376 -19.11 -0.48 -7.61
CA GLY A 376 -20.34 -1.00 -8.19
C GLY A 376 -21.44 -1.16 -7.15
N VAL A 377 -22.01 -0.07 -6.62
CA VAL A 377 -23.26 -0.18 -5.86
C VAL A 377 -24.37 -0.40 -6.89
N ARG A 378 -24.99 -1.59 -6.90
CA ARG A 378 -26.23 -1.84 -7.65
C ARG A 378 -27.38 -1.06 -7.02
N LEU A 379 -27.42 0.24 -7.23
CA LEU A 379 -28.66 1.01 -7.17
C LEU A 379 -29.35 0.76 -8.52
N GLY A 380 -30.57 0.21 -8.51
CA GLY A 380 -31.26 -0.33 -9.68
C GLY A 380 -31.08 0.45 -10.99
N ARG A 381 -30.97 -0.30 -12.11
CA ARG A 381 -30.81 0.14 -13.51
C ARG A 381 -29.89 1.37 -13.71
N ASN A 382 -28.63 1.08 -14.01
CA ASN A 382 -27.66 1.91 -14.74
C ASN A 382 -27.18 3.22 -14.08
N LYS A 383 -26.77 3.18 -12.80
CA LYS A 383 -25.95 4.26 -12.21
C LYS A 383 -24.80 3.67 -11.38
N PHE A 384 -23.56 4.07 -11.71
CA PHE A 384 -22.35 3.78 -10.93
C PHE A 384 -21.92 5.05 -10.17
N LEU A 385 -21.48 4.93 -8.92
CA LEU A 385 -20.93 6.04 -8.14
C LEU A 385 -19.40 5.96 -8.18
N CYS A 386 -18.75 7.08 -8.54
CA CYS A 386 -17.29 7.19 -8.49
C CYS A 386 -16.84 7.39 -7.04
N GLY A 387 -15.86 6.61 -6.57
CA GLY A 387 -15.40 6.65 -5.17
C GLY A 387 -14.86 8.02 -4.74
N THR A 388 -14.40 8.84 -5.69
CA THR A 388 -13.95 10.22 -5.44
C THR A 388 -15.09 11.18 -5.05
N PHE A 389 -16.36 10.83 -5.28
CA PHE A 389 -17.51 11.71 -4.98
C PHE A 389 -18.00 11.65 -3.52
N LEU A 390 -17.60 10.66 -2.73
CA LEU A 390 -18.04 10.56 -1.33
C LEU A 390 -17.41 11.61 -0.41
N LEU A 391 -16.24 12.16 -0.78
CA LEU A 391 -15.55 13.14 0.06
C LEU A 391 -16.11 14.56 -0.05
N HIS A 392 -16.77 14.94 -1.16
CA HIS A 392 -17.30 16.31 -1.31
C HIS A 392 -18.61 16.56 -0.54
N TYR A 393 -19.34 15.50 -0.18
CA TYR A 393 -20.55 15.64 0.66
C TYR A 393 -20.28 15.33 2.14
N ALA A 394 -19.27 14.51 2.46
CA ALA A 394 -18.87 14.25 3.84
C ALA A 394 -18.07 15.40 4.48
N THR A 395 -17.36 16.22 3.68
CA THR A 395 -16.55 17.34 4.20
C THR A 395 -17.36 18.55 4.67
N VAL A 396 -18.66 18.63 4.35
CA VAL A 396 -19.51 19.74 4.80
C VAL A 396 -20.14 19.49 6.19
N PHE A 397 -20.02 18.29 6.77
CA PHE A 397 -20.63 17.95 8.06
C PHE A 397 -19.69 17.52 9.19
N SER A 398 -18.36 17.49 8.99
CA SER A 398 -17.42 17.02 10.02
C SER A 398 -16.27 17.98 10.30
N PHE A 399 -16.59 19.28 10.43
CA PHE A 399 -15.67 20.28 10.98
C PHE A 399 -16.35 21.12 12.06
N HIS A 400 -17.03 20.48 13.00
CA HIS A 400 -17.23 21.05 14.34
C HIS A 400 -17.38 19.91 15.37
N GLU A 401 -16.54 20.01 16.40
CA GLU A 401 -16.49 19.20 17.63
C GLU A 401 -15.98 17.76 17.48
N GLY A 402 -14.77 17.55 18.01
CA GLY A 402 -14.11 16.26 18.06
C GLY A 402 -14.80 15.31 19.03
N PHE A 403 -15.46 14.28 18.50
CA PHE A 403 -15.68 12.99 19.13
C PHE A 403 -15.76 11.93 18.02
N TRP A 404 -14.98 10.87 18.16
CA TRP A 404 -15.09 9.69 17.30
C TRP A 404 -16.30 8.88 17.77
N VAL A 405 -17.28 8.66 16.89
CA VAL A 405 -18.37 7.70 17.13
C VAL A 405 -18.29 6.59 16.11
N GLU A 406 -18.22 5.37 16.63
CA GLU A 406 -18.30 4.08 15.95
C GLU A 406 -19.55 4.01 15.05
N ALA A 407 -19.36 3.76 13.76
CA ALA A 407 -20.46 3.59 12.81
C ALA A 407 -20.97 2.15 12.87
N ASP A 408 -21.79 1.85 13.86
CA ASP A 408 -22.50 0.57 13.97
C ASP A 408 -23.85 0.65 13.22
N ARG A 409 -24.06 -0.29 12.27
CA ARG A 409 -25.32 -0.69 11.63
C ARG A 409 -26.27 0.41 11.10
N CYS A 410 -26.18 0.70 9.80
CA CYS A 410 -27.36 1.22 9.07
C CYS A 410 -28.24 0.06 8.59
N THR A 411 -29.30 -0.22 9.35
CA THR A 411 -30.44 -1.02 8.89
C THR A 411 -31.34 -0.18 7.99
N THR A 412 -31.81 -0.79 6.91
CA THR A 412 -32.72 -0.22 5.91
C THR A 412 -34.08 0.14 6.49
N THR A 413 -34.48 1.42 6.47
CA THR A 413 -35.90 1.80 6.60
C THR A 413 -36.29 3.00 5.74
N SER A 414 -37.24 2.71 4.85
CA SER A 414 -38.28 3.53 4.22
C SER A 414 -37.92 4.81 3.45
N ILE A 415 -38.06 4.69 2.13
CA ILE A 415 -38.44 5.74 1.17
C ILE A 415 -39.77 6.36 1.58
N SER A 416 -39.85 7.69 1.68
CA SER A 416 -41.10 8.43 1.47
C SER A 416 -40.86 9.59 0.52
N SER A 417 -41.70 9.61 -0.51
CA SER A 417 -41.79 10.56 -1.61
C SER A 417 -42.24 11.94 -1.14
N CYS A 418 -41.61 12.99 -1.66
CA CYS A 418 -42.22 14.32 -1.76
C CYS A 418 -42.44 14.68 -3.23
N VAL A 419 -43.65 15.19 -3.48
CA VAL A 419 -44.31 15.55 -4.75
C VAL A 419 -43.55 16.62 -5.52
#